data_AF-A0A837DXD2-F1
#
_entry.id   AF-A0A837DXD2-F1
#
_cell.length_a   1.000
_cell.length_b   1.000
_cell.length_c   1.000
_cell.angle_alpha   90.00
_cell.angle_beta   90.00
_cell.angle_gamma   90.00
#
_symmetry.space_group_name_H-M   'P 1'
#
loop_
_entity.id
_entity.type
_entity.pdbx_description
1 polymer ?
#
loop_
_entity_poly.entity_id
_entity_poly.type
_entity_poly.pdbx_seq_one_letter_code
_entity_poly.pdbx_strand_id
1 'polypeptide(L)'
;MERDWENFLFPYEEAVKELKLKFRTLRSQFEKEGHCPIEFVTGRVKPVASIKEKMVRRQIREERLADDMEDIAGIRIMCQFVEDIYTVVDIIRKRSDMQIIEERDYIANQKPSGYRSYHIVVRYPVQLLDEQTNIKVEIQIRTLAMNFWATIEHSLGYKYRGMFPKELKERLARSAEAAFLLDNEMSSIREEIQEAQELFNNKIKFIEKGQPPSQFEMIKEYHDERKRS
;
A
#
# COMPACT_ATOMS: atom_id res chain seq x y z
N MET A 1 -15.57 -16.87 -29.54
CA MET A 1 -14.60 -17.79 -28.92
C MET A 1 -14.35 -17.27 -27.52
N GLU A 2 -14.58 -18.07 -26.50
CA GLU A 2 -14.36 -17.64 -25.12
C GLU A 2 -12.86 -17.60 -24.85
N ARG A 3 -12.33 -16.44 -24.41
CA ARG A 3 -10.91 -16.28 -24.09
C ARG A 3 -10.53 -17.23 -22.97
N ASP A 4 -9.37 -17.85 -23.09
CA ASP A 4 -8.74 -18.56 -22.00
C ASP A 4 -8.23 -17.56 -20.95
N TRP A 5 -9.05 -17.34 -19.92
CA TRP A 5 -8.75 -16.41 -18.85
C TRP A 5 -7.66 -16.92 -17.91
N GLU A 6 -7.49 -18.22 -17.78
CA GLU A 6 -6.48 -18.81 -16.90
C GLU A 6 -5.09 -18.54 -17.47
N ASN A 7 -4.88 -18.88 -18.75
CA ASN A 7 -3.62 -18.59 -19.43
C ASN A 7 -3.34 -17.09 -19.57
N PHE A 8 -4.38 -16.27 -19.82
CA PHE A 8 -4.19 -14.82 -19.92
C PHE A 8 -3.82 -14.16 -18.58
N LEU A 9 -4.38 -14.62 -17.46
CA LEU A 9 -4.14 -14.03 -16.14
C LEU A 9 -2.88 -14.57 -15.47
N PHE A 10 -2.36 -15.73 -15.89
CA PHE A 10 -1.18 -16.35 -15.32
C PHE A 10 0.03 -15.40 -15.15
N PRO A 11 0.44 -14.60 -16.16
CA PRO A 11 1.56 -13.66 -15.99
C PRO A 11 1.30 -12.59 -14.91
N TYR A 12 0.03 -12.18 -14.76
CA TYR A 12 -0.37 -11.22 -13.73
C TYR A 12 -0.31 -11.83 -12.33
N GLU A 13 -0.65 -13.11 -12.19
CA GLU A 13 -0.56 -13.83 -10.92
C GLU A 13 0.89 -13.96 -10.46
N GLU A 14 1.80 -14.32 -11.37
CA GLU A 14 3.22 -14.41 -11.08
C GLU A 14 3.81 -13.05 -10.69
N ALA A 15 3.51 -11.99 -11.43
CA ALA A 15 3.94 -10.64 -11.06
C ALA A 15 3.47 -10.22 -9.67
N VAL A 16 2.22 -10.54 -9.30
CA VAL A 16 1.68 -10.23 -7.97
C VAL A 16 2.47 -10.97 -6.89
N LYS A 17 2.80 -12.25 -7.10
CA LYS A 17 3.61 -13.05 -6.15
C LYS A 17 5.00 -12.45 -6.00
N GLU A 18 5.68 -12.16 -7.11
CA GLU A 18 7.03 -11.60 -7.12
C GLU A 18 7.08 -10.23 -6.43
N LEU A 19 6.23 -9.29 -6.84
CA LEU A 19 6.21 -7.95 -6.26
C LEU A 19 5.84 -7.97 -4.78
N LYS A 20 4.88 -8.81 -4.38
CA LYS A 20 4.54 -8.99 -2.97
C LYS A 20 5.74 -9.47 -2.16
N LEU A 21 6.51 -10.43 -2.67
CA LEU A 21 7.73 -10.89 -2.02
C LEU A 21 8.77 -9.78 -1.94
N LYS A 22 9.06 -9.10 -3.06
CA LYS A 22 10.05 -8.01 -3.13
C LYS A 22 9.75 -6.89 -2.13
N PHE A 23 8.52 -6.39 -2.10
CA PHE A 23 8.13 -5.35 -1.15
C PHE A 23 8.10 -5.84 0.30
N ARG A 24 7.74 -7.11 0.56
CA ARG A 24 7.82 -7.69 1.90
C ARG A 24 9.28 -7.81 2.37
N THR A 25 10.21 -8.14 1.48
CA THR A 25 11.63 -8.21 1.82
C THR A 25 12.23 -6.83 2.12
N LEU A 26 11.70 -5.74 1.53
CA LEU A 26 12.12 -4.39 1.93
C LEU A 26 11.88 -4.14 3.42
N ARG A 27 10.74 -4.62 3.98
CA ARG A 27 10.47 -4.51 5.42
C ARG A 27 11.62 -5.09 6.27
N SER A 28 12.10 -6.29 5.93
CA SER A 28 13.23 -6.92 6.63
C SER A 28 14.57 -6.19 6.47
N GLN A 29 14.74 -5.37 5.43
CA GLN A 29 15.96 -4.58 5.25
C GLN A 29 15.96 -3.34 6.17
N PHE A 30 14.79 -2.73 6.39
CA PHE A 30 14.61 -1.57 7.27
C PHE A 30 14.67 -1.89 8.77
N GLU A 31 14.52 -3.16 9.18
CA GLU A 31 14.66 -3.56 10.59
C GLU A 31 16.04 -3.22 11.20
N LYS A 32 17.03 -2.91 10.36
CA LYS A 32 18.36 -2.46 10.78
C LYS A 32 18.47 -0.94 10.98
N GLU A 33 17.54 -0.16 10.43
CA GLU A 33 17.54 1.32 10.44
C GLU A 33 16.49 1.92 11.41
N GLY A 34 15.81 1.09 12.21
CA GLY A 34 14.92 1.54 13.30
C GLY A 34 13.44 1.60 12.90
N HIS A 35 13.11 2.32 11.82
CA HIS A 35 11.73 2.47 11.33
C HIS A 35 11.53 1.85 9.94
N CYS A 36 10.50 1.03 9.78
CA CYS A 36 10.10 0.52 8.49
C CYS A 36 8.87 1.28 7.96
N PRO A 37 8.95 1.93 6.77
CA PRO A 37 7.83 2.66 6.21
C PRO A 37 6.69 1.75 5.71
N ILE A 38 6.91 0.43 5.63
CA ILE A 38 5.93 -0.56 5.17
C ILE A 38 5.47 -1.42 6.35
N GLU A 39 4.18 -1.33 6.68
CA GLU A 39 3.56 -2.20 7.69
C GLU A 39 3.25 -3.56 7.07
N PHE A 40 2.51 -3.63 5.95
CA PHE A 40 2.34 -4.89 5.23
C PHE A 40 1.99 -4.67 3.75
N VAL A 41 2.15 -5.76 2.98
CA VAL A 41 1.90 -5.78 1.54
C VAL A 41 0.85 -6.82 1.23
N THR A 42 -0.16 -6.41 0.48
CA THR A 42 -1.15 -7.31 -0.11
C THR A 42 -1.11 -7.18 -1.63
N GLY A 43 -1.62 -8.18 -2.33
CA GLY A 43 -1.68 -8.15 -3.77
C GLY A 43 -2.74 -9.11 -4.26
N ARG A 44 -3.32 -8.81 -5.42
CA ARG A 44 -4.31 -9.67 -6.07
C ARG A 44 -4.35 -9.42 -7.57
N VAL A 45 -4.76 -10.44 -8.30
CA VAL A 45 -5.27 -10.29 -9.65
C VAL A 45 -6.76 -10.00 -9.60
N LYS A 46 -7.22 -9.13 -10.49
CA LYS A 46 -8.62 -8.73 -10.58
C LYS A 46 -9.48 -9.90 -11.05
N PRO A 47 -10.65 -10.17 -10.42
CA PRO A 47 -11.54 -11.22 -10.89
C PRO A 47 -12.04 -10.96 -12.31
N VAL A 48 -12.20 -12.02 -13.10
CA VAL A 48 -12.68 -11.94 -14.50
C VAL A 48 -13.97 -11.15 -14.62
N ALA A 49 -14.92 -11.33 -13.70
CA ALA A 49 -16.18 -10.57 -13.69
C ALA A 49 -15.94 -9.05 -13.59
N SER A 50 -15.04 -8.61 -12.71
CA SER A 50 -14.68 -7.20 -12.56
C SER A 50 -13.84 -6.66 -13.73
N ILE A 51 -13.07 -7.52 -14.41
CA ILE A 51 -12.39 -7.18 -15.66
C ILE A 51 -13.43 -6.90 -16.75
N LYS A 52 -14.34 -7.85 -17.00
CA LYS A 52 -15.43 -7.72 -17.99
C LYS A 52 -16.30 -6.49 -17.71
N GLU A 53 -16.68 -6.25 -16.45
CA GLU A 53 -17.42 -5.05 -16.06
C GLU A 53 -16.65 -3.76 -16.40
N LYS A 54 -15.35 -3.70 -16.08
CA LYS A 54 -14.52 -2.52 -16.38
C LYS A 54 -14.29 -2.35 -17.89
N MET A 55 -14.20 -3.44 -18.65
CA MET A 55 -14.13 -3.39 -20.11
C MET A 55 -15.36 -2.72 -20.70
N VAL A 56 -16.56 -3.14 -20.31
CA VAL A 56 -17.82 -2.53 -20.77
C VAL A 56 -17.88 -1.06 -20.37
N ARG A 57 -17.59 -0.75 -19.10
CA ARG A 57 -17.65 0.62 -18.57
C ARG A 57 -16.68 1.60 -19.26
N ARG A 58 -15.49 1.13 -19.65
CA ARG A 58 -14.45 1.94 -20.30
C ARG A 58 -14.36 1.73 -21.81
N GLN A 59 -15.27 0.94 -22.40
CA GLN A 59 -15.27 0.57 -23.82
C GLN A 59 -13.91 0.00 -24.29
N ILE A 60 -13.27 -0.81 -23.43
CA ILE A 60 -11.99 -1.45 -23.75
C ILE A 60 -12.26 -2.69 -24.60
N ARG A 61 -11.60 -2.75 -25.75
CA ARG A 61 -11.63 -3.91 -26.65
C ARG A 61 -10.81 -5.06 -26.05
N GLU A 62 -11.25 -6.28 -26.27
CA GLU A 62 -10.62 -7.48 -25.71
C GLU A 62 -9.17 -7.67 -26.17
N GLU A 63 -8.90 -7.33 -27.44
CA GLU A 63 -7.56 -7.39 -28.04
C GLU A 63 -6.56 -6.44 -27.37
N ARG A 64 -7.04 -5.31 -26.83
CA ARG A 64 -6.22 -4.26 -26.20
C ARG A 64 -6.26 -4.30 -24.68
N LEU A 65 -6.81 -5.37 -24.10
CA LEU A 65 -7.04 -5.47 -22.66
C LEU A 65 -5.75 -5.27 -21.85
N ALA A 66 -4.65 -5.89 -22.29
CA ALA A 66 -3.35 -5.79 -21.62
C ALA A 66 -2.75 -4.37 -21.68
N ASP A 67 -3.04 -3.63 -22.75
CA ASP A 67 -2.54 -2.26 -22.96
C ASP A 67 -3.39 -1.22 -22.26
N ASP A 68 -4.71 -1.36 -22.29
CA ASP A 68 -5.64 -0.32 -21.85
C ASP A 68 -6.10 -0.50 -20.37
N MET A 69 -5.90 -1.67 -19.77
CA MET A 69 -6.26 -1.93 -18.37
C MET A 69 -5.04 -2.01 -17.45
N GLU A 70 -4.87 -0.98 -16.63
CA GLU A 70 -3.72 -0.81 -15.73
C GLU A 70 -3.79 -1.62 -14.43
N ASP A 71 -5.00 -2.03 -14.01
CA ASP A 71 -5.30 -2.60 -12.69
C ASP A 71 -5.72 -4.08 -12.75
N ILE A 72 -5.21 -4.83 -13.74
CA ILE A 72 -5.41 -6.30 -13.78
C ILE A 72 -4.62 -6.93 -12.62
N ALA A 73 -3.33 -6.58 -12.49
CA ALA A 73 -2.54 -6.86 -11.30
C ALA A 73 -2.53 -5.64 -10.38
N GLY A 74 -2.85 -5.86 -9.10
CA GLY A 74 -2.87 -4.82 -8.08
C GLY A 74 -2.03 -5.19 -6.87
N ILE A 75 -1.11 -4.32 -6.48
CA ILE A 75 -0.37 -4.38 -5.22
C ILE A 75 -0.87 -3.27 -4.31
N ARG A 76 -1.02 -3.56 -3.02
CA ARG A 76 -1.29 -2.56 -2.01
C ARG A 76 -0.25 -2.61 -0.91
N ILE A 77 0.38 -1.47 -0.66
CA ILE A 77 1.36 -1.27 0.39
C ILE A 77 0.70 -0.42 1.48
N MET A 78 0.64 -0.95 2.69
CA MET A 78 0.13 -0.24 3.85
C MET A 78 1.29 0.37 4.61
N CYS A 79 1.20 1.67 4.86
CA CYS A 79 2.13 2.47 5.64
C CYS A 79 1.49 2.83 7.00
N GLN A 80 2.32 3.10 8.00
CA GLN A 80 1.84 3.58 9.29
C GLN A 80 1.45 5.06 9.20
N PHE A 81 2.33 5.87 8.60
CA PHE A 81 2.17 7.33 8.50
C PHE A 81 2.02 7.81 7.05
N VAL A 82 1.59 9.06 6.88
CA VAL A 82 1.44 9.68 5.55
C VAL A 82 2.81 9.93 4.92
N GLU A 83 3.81 10.33 5.70
CA GLU A 83 5.17 10.59 5.25
C GLU A 83 5.84 9.32 4.71
N ASP A 84 5.56 8.17 5.34
CA ASP A 84 6.07 6.87 4.91
C ASP A 84 5.61 6.51 3.50
N ILE A 85 4.46 7.01 3.06
CA ILE A 85 3.96 6.81 1.70
C ILE A 85 4.97 7.39 0.70
N TYR A 86 5.43 8.62 0.92
CA TYR A 86 6.39 9.27 0.03
C TYR A 86 7.76 8.59 0.07
N THR A 87 8.18 8.09 1.24
CA THR A 87 9.38 7.26 1.36
C THR A 87 9.27 6.00 0.49
N VAL A 88 8.13 5.31 0.51
CA VAL A 88 7.89 4.13 -0.33
C VAL A 88 7.86 4.50 -1.82
N VAL A 89 7.25 5.63 -2.18
CA VAL A 89 7.25 6.14 -3.56
C VAL A 89 8.68 6.35 -4.05
N ASP A 90 9.54 6.99 -3.25
CA ASP A 90 10.93 7.23 -3.60
C ASP A 90 11.75 5.94 -3.70
N ILE A 91 11.46 4.96 -2.85
CA ILE A 91 12.06 3.62 -2.98
C ILE A 91 11.66 3.01 -4.33
N ILE A 92 10.39 3.07 -4.72
CA ILE A 92 9.88 2.54 -6.00
C ILE A 92 10.54 3.25 -7.18
N ARG A 93 10.67 4.58 -7.14
CA ARG A 93 11.33 5.40 -8.18
C ARG A 93 12.79 5.01 -8.41
N LYS A 94 13.49 4.56 -7.38
CA LYS A 94 14.90 4.13 -7.44
C LYS A 94 15.09 2.70 -7.95
N ARG A 95 14.02 1.93 -8.13
CA ARG A 95 14.12 0.53 -8.57
C ARG A 95 14.45 0.45 -10.06
N SER A 96 15.26 -0.54 -10.43
CA SER A 96 15.63 -0.83 -11.81
C SER A 96 14.89 -2.02 -12.43
N ASP A 97 14.11 -2.76 -11.63
CA ASP A 97 13.39 -3.96 -12.07
C ASP A 97 11.95 -3.68 -12.52
N MET A 98 11.55 -2.41 -12.58
CA MET A 98 10.25 -1.96 -13.08
C MET A 98 10.37 -0.55 -13.63
N GLN A 99 9.48 -0.17 -14.53
CA GLN A 99 9.42 1.19 -15.07
C GLN A 99 8.11 1.86 -14.65
N ILE A 100 8.18 3.05 -14.04
CA ILE A 100 6.99 3.84 -13.75
C ILE A 100 6.43 4.40 -15.06
N ILE A 101 5.15 4.15 -15.31
CA ILE A 101 4.40 4.68 -16.46
C ILE A 101 3.59 5.90 -16.04
N GLU A 102 3.00 5.87 -14.84
CA GLU A 102 2.14 6.94 -14.35
C GLU A 102 2.13 7.01 -12.81
N GLU A 103 2.04 8.22 -12.28
CA GLU A 103 1.85 8.49 -10.84
C GLU A 103 0.63 9.38 -10.65
N ARG A 104 -0.23 9.05 -9.68
CA ARG A 104 -1.41 9.84 -9.32
C ARG A 104 -1.45 10.02 -7.80
N ASP A 105 -1.22 11.25 -7.36
CA ASP A 105 -1.25 11.62 -5.94
C ASP A 105 -2.64 12.13 -5.54
N TYR A 106 -3.48 11.23 -5.01
CA TYR A 106 -4.78 11.59 -4.43
C TYR A 106 -4.70 11.94 -2.94
N ILE A 107 -3.50 11.99 -2.35
CA ILE A 107 -3.32 12.50 -0.98
C ILE A 107 -3.31 14.02 -1.05
N ALA A 108 -2.45 14.59 -1.91
CA ALA A 108 -2.42 16.02 -2.18
C ALA A 108 -3.66 16.49 -2.98
N ASN A 109 -4.15 15.66 -3.91
CA ASN A 109 -5.29 16.00 -4.78
C ASN A 109 -6.48 15.04 -4.53
N GLN A 110 -7.07 15.12 -3.34
CA GLN A 110 -8.18 14.25 -2.96
C GLN A 110 -9.38 14.39 -3.90
N LYS A 111 -10.12 13.29 -4.09
CA LYS A 111 -11.38 13.36 -4.86
C LYS A 111 -12.47 14.04 -4.03
N PRO A 112 -13.52 14.59 -4.67
CA PRO A 112 -14.68 15.15 -3.96
C PRO A 112 -15.37 14.18 -3.00
N SER A 113 -15.19 12.86 -3.18
CA SER A 113 -15.70 11.85 -2.26
C SER A 113 -14.93 11.77 -0.92
N GLY A 114 -13.78 12.42 -0.80
CA GLY A 114 -12.85 12.26 0.33
C GLY A 114 -11.80 11.16 0.12
N TYR A 115 -11.79 10.53 -1.06
CA TYR A 115 -10.83 9.46 -1.37
C TYR A 115 -9.39 9.97 -1.40
N ARG A 116 -8.51 9.31 -0.64
CA ARG A 116 -7.06 9.52 -0.61
C ARG A 116 -6.30 8.21 -0.81
N SER A 117 -5.21 8.27 -1.58
CA SER A 117 -4.29 7.17 -1.87
C SER A 117 -3.17 7.71 -2.76
N TYR A 118 -1.99 7.10 -2.74
CA TYR A 118 -1.00 7.29 -3.79
C TYR A 118 -1.07 6.12 -4.78
N HIS A 119 -1.17 6.39 -6.08
CA HIS A 119 -1.22 5.36 -7.13
C HIS A 119 -0.01 5.46 -8.03
N ILE A 120 0.65 4.34 -8.27
CA ILE A 120 1.73 4.21 -9.25
C ILE A 120 1.36 3.08 -10.21
N VAL A 121 1.36 3.35 -11.50
CA VAL A 121 1.25 2.32 -12.54
C VAL A 121 2.64 2.02 -13.06
N VAL A 122 3.07 0.77 -12.96
CA VAL A 122 4.37 0.32 -13.43
C VAL A 122 4.25 -0.68 -14.58
N ARG A 123 5.24 -0.69 -15.47
CA ARG A 123 5.55 -1.79 -16.37
C ARG A 123 6.50 -2.74 -15.67
N TYR A 124 6.09 -3.99 -15.50
CA TYR A 124 6.88 -5.02 -14.82
C TYR A 124 7.20 -6.17 -15.79
N PRO A 125 8.48 -6.50 -16.01
CA PRO A 125 8.88 -7.66 -16.80
C PRO A 125 8.69 -8.94 -15.97
N VAL A 126 7.88 -9.87 -16.48
CA VAL A 126 7.69 -11.20 -15.91
C VAL A 126 8.36 -12.22 -16.83
N GLN A 127 9.27 -13.01 -16.27
CA GLN A 127 9.93 -14.09 -17.00
C GLN A 127 9.09 -15.35 -16.91
N LEU A 128 8.57 -15.82 -18.05
CA LEU A 128 7.86 -17.10 -18.19
C LEU A 128 8.81 -18.15 -18.77
N LEU A 129 8.29 -19.36 -19.00
CA LEU A 129 9.06 -20.48 -19.55
C LEU A 129 9.69 -20.14 -20.91
N ASP A 130 8.88 -19.62 -21.84
CA ASP A 130 9.29 -19.44 -23.23
C ASP A 130 9.62 -17.99 -23.59
N GLU A 131 9.15 -17.02 -22.81
CA GLU A 131 9.33 -15.60 -23.11
C GLU A 131 9.26 -14.68 -21.88
N GLN A 132 9.75 -13.46 -22.04
CA GLN A 132 9.55 -12.38 -21.08
C GLN A 132 8.37 -11.53 -21.52
N THR A 133 7.34 -11.41 -20.68
CA THR A 133 6.17 -10.56 -20.93
C THR A 133 6.20 -9.33 -20.04
N ASN A 134 6.04 -8.16 -20.63
CA ASN A 134 5.88 -6.91 -19.88
C ASN A 134 4.41 -6.66 -19.58
N ILE A 135 4.03 -6.59 -18.31
CA ILE A 135 2.65 -6.31 -17.91
C ILE A 135 2.54 -5.01 -17.12
N LYS A 136 1.33 -4.46 -17.05
CA LYS A 136 1.01 -3.33 -16.18
C LYS A 136 0.58 -3.81 -14.79
N VAL A 137 1.10 -3.15 -13.76
CA VAL A 137 0.72 -3.39 -12.37
C VAL A 137 0.38 -2.04 -11.72
N GLU A 138 -0.78 -1.96 -11.07
CA GLU A 138 -1.15 -0.81 -10.25
C GLU A 138 -0.67 -1.05 -8.80
N ILE A 139 0.17 -0.16 -8.29
CA ILE A 139 0.63 -0.13 -6.90
C ILE A 139 -0.11 0.99 -6.17
N GLN A 140 -0.87 0.64 -5.15
CA GLN A 140 -1.57 1.58 -4.28
C GLN A 140 -0.87 1.66 -2.94
N ILE A 141 -0.48 2.85 -2.51
CA ILE A 141 0.18 3.08 -1.22
C ILE A 141 -0.76 3.91 -0.35
N ARG A 142 -1.01 3.45 0.88
CA ARG A 142 -2.04 4.00 1.77
C ARG A 142 -1.66 3.85 3.24
N THR A 143 -2.19 4.74 4.08
CA THR A 143 -2.29 4.48 5.53
C THR A 143 -3.36 3.41 5.81
N LEU A 144 -3.37 2.90 7.05
CA LEU A 144 -4.43 2.03 7.54
C LEU A 144 -5.81 2.71 7.47
N ALA A 145 -5.91 3.98 7.86
CA ALA A 145 -7.16 4.73 7.87
C ALA A 145 -7.70 4.97 6.45
N MET A 146 -6.83 5.36 5.52
CA MET A 146 -7.18 5.48 4.09
C MET A 146 -7.67 4.16 3.51
N ASN A 147 -6.99 3.05 3.81
CA ASN A 147 -7.38 1.73 3.32
C ASN A 147 -8.73 1.28 3.88
N PHE A 148 -8.98 1.50 5.17
CA PHE A 148 -10.26 1.18 5.81
C PHE A 148 -11.41 1.93 5.13
N TRP A 149 -11.29 3.26 5.02
CA TRP A 149 -12.31 4.09 4.39
C TRP A 149 -12.57 3.70 2.92
N ALA A 150 -11.51 3.55 2.13
CA ALA A 150 -11.62 3.23 0.70
C ALA A 150 -12.23 1.83 0.46
N THR A 151 -12.01 0.88 1.37
CA THR A 151 -12.62 -0.47 1.27
C THR A 151 -14.13 -0.42 1.51
N ILE A 152 -14.58 0.39 2.48
CA ILE A 152 -16.00 0.62 2.73
C ILE A 152 -16.66 1.35 1.56
N GLU A 153 -16.05 2.45 1.10
CA GLU A 153 -16.57 3.25 -0.02
C GLU A 153 -16.73 2.39 -1.28
N HIS A 154 -15.71 1.59 -1.62
CA HIS A 154 -15.78 0.69 -2.78
C HIS A 154 -16.89 -0.35 -2.65
N SER A 155 -17.07 -0.94 -1.48
CA SER A 155 -18.09 -1.97 -1.23
C SER A 155 -19.51 -1.39 -1.36
N LEU A 156 -19.72 -0.17 -0.83
CA LEU A 156 -20.97 0.55 -1.00
C LEU A 156 -21.16 0.99 -2.46
N GLY A 157 -20.10 1.45 -3.12
CA GLY A 157 -20.11 1.85 -4.53
C GLY A 157 -20.58 0.72 -5.43
N TYR A 158 -20.17 -0.52 -5.16
CA TYR A 158 -20.66 -1.70 -5.85
C TYR A 158 -22.16 -1.92 -5.62
N LYS A 159 -22.62 -1.91 -4.34
CA LYS A 159 -24.03 -2.09 -3.99
C LYS A 159 -24.96 -1.05 -4.62
N TYR A 160 -24.54 0.22 -4.60
CA TYR A 160 -25.33 1.35 -5.09
C TYR A 160 -25.02 1.71 -6.56
N ARG A 161 -24.17 0.95 -7.25
CA ARG A 161 -23.71 1.24 -8.63
C ARG A 161 -23.20 2.68 -8.80
N GLY A 162 -22.54 3.21 -7.77
CA GLY A 162 -22.06 4.60 -7.69
C GLY A 162 -23.14 5.66 -7.41
N MET A 163 -24.42 5.28 -7.37
CA MET A 163 -25.55 6.18 -7.08
C MET A 163 -25.89 6.18 -5.59
N PHE A 164 -25.00 6.78 -4.80
CA PHE A 164 -25.21 6.88 -3.35
C PHE A 164 -26.36 7.85 -3.00
N PRO A 165 -27.23 7.51 -2.03
CA PRO A 165 -28.13 8.47 -1.39
C PRO A 165 -27.36 9.66 -0.81
N LYS A 166 -27.95 10.87 -0.83
CA LYS A 166 -27.30 12.10 -0.36
C LYS A 166 -26.73 11.96 1.05
N GLU A 167 -27.52 11.44 1.98
CA GLU A 167 -27.11 11.22 3.36
C GLU A 167 -25.89 10.28 3.46
N LEU A 168 -25.85 9.22 2.65
CA LEU A 168 -24.72 8.29 2.64
C LEU A 168 -23.45 8.94 2.08
N LYS A 169 -23.56 9.79 1.04
CA LYS A 169 -22.42 10.56 0.53
C LYS A 169 -21.84 11.48 1.60
N GLU A 170 -22.70 12.20 2.31
CA GLU A 170 -22.28 13.11 3.39
C GLU A 170 -21.62 12.34 4.53
N ARG A 171 -22.17 11.18 4.91
CA ARG A 171 -21.56 10.31 5.92
C ARG A 171 -20.18 9.81 5.49
N LEU A 172 -20.04 9.36 4.25
CA LEU A 172 -18.75 8.91 3.71
C LEU A 172 -17.72 10.05 3.70
N ALA A 173 -18.11 11.24 3.26
CA ALA A 173 -17.23 12.41 3.25
C ALA A 173 -16.77 12.78 4.67
N ARG A 174 -17.69 12.82 5.65
CA ARG A 174 -17.32 13.06 7.07
C ARG A 174 -16.37 12.00 7.62
N SER A 175 -16.61 10.73 7.31
CA SER A 175 -15.70 9.64 7.73
C SER A 175 -14.33 9.73 7.07
N ALA A 176 -14.25 10.22 5.83
CA ALA A 176 -12.98 10.44 5.13
C ALA A 176 -12.16 11.54 5.82
N GLU A 177 -12.84 12.59 6.27
CA GLU A 177 -12.22 13.69 7.00
C GLU A 177 -11.79 13.27 8.40
N ALA A 178 -12.62 12.50 9.13
CA ALA A 178 -12.22 11.95 10.42
C ALA A 178 -10.97 11.04 10.31
N ALA A 179 -10.91 10.19 9.28
CA ALA A 179 -9.73 9.37 8.99
C ALA A 179 -8.49 10.22 8.70
N PHE A 180 -8.66 11.37 8.03
CA PHE A 180 -7.57 12.32 7.79
C PHE A 180 -7.01 12.91 9.07
N LEU A 181 -7.90 13.40 9.93
CA LEU A 181 -7.52 14.09 11.16
C LEU A 181 -6.80 13.12 12.08
N LEU A 182 -7.25 11.86 12.12
CA LEU A 182 -6.53 10.79 12.81
C LEU A 182 -5.12 10.58 12.23
N ASP A 183 -4.99 10.43 10.92
CA ASP A 183 -3.66 10.24 10.29
C ASP A 183 -2.73 11.43 10.58
N ASN A 184 -3.22 12.66 10.52
CA ASN A 184 -2.42 13.87 10.82
C ASN A 184 -2.03 13.95 12.30
N GLU A 185 -2.96 13.65 13.21
CA GLU A 185 -2.68 13.64 14.64
C GLU A 185 -1.64 12.59 14.99
N MET A 186 -1.73 11.39 14.41
CA MET A 186 -0.71 10.36 14.62
C MET A 186 0.64 10.75 14.00
N SER A 187 0.64 11.52 12.90
CA SER A 187 1.87 12.00 12.25
C SER A 187 2.55 13.10 13.06
N SER A 188 1.81 13.93 13.82
CA SER A 188 2.38 14.98 14.67
C SER A 188 3.18 14.44 15.86
N ILE A 189 2.82 13.25 16.34
CA ILE A 189 3.50 12.52 17.43
C ILE A 189 4.36 11.35 16.91
N ARG A 190 4.74 11.38 15.63
CA ARG A 190 5.44 10.28 14.96
C ARG A 190 6.79 9.98 15.60
N GLU A 191 7.56 11.02 15.95
CA GLU A 191 8.88 10.86 16.56
C GLU A 191 8.77 10.14 17.91
N GLU A 192 7.83 10.54 18.76
CA GLU A 192 7.56 9.89 20.04
C GLU A 192 7.10 8.44 19.89
N ILE A 193 6.25 8.15 18.88
CA ILE A 193 5.82 6.79 18.57
C ILE A 193 7.01 5.92 18.14
N GLN A 194 7.88 6.45 17.26
CA GLN A 194 9.05 5.72 16.77
C GLN A 194 10.04 5.44 17.90
N GLU A 195 10.34 6.43 18.75
CA GLU A 195 11.20 6.24 19.92
C GLU A 195 10.65 5.17 20.87
N ALA A 196 9.34 5.18 21.13
CA ALA A 196 8.70 4.19 21.98
C ALA A 196 8.75 2.77 21.37
N GLN A 197 8.55 2.65 20.06
CA GLN A 197 8.64 1.37 19.34
C GLN A 197 10.05 0.80 19.35
N GLU A 198 11.08 1.64 19.13
CA GLU A 198 12.48 1.22 19.20
C GLU A 198 12.87 0.74 20.61
N LEU A 199 12.49 1.49 21.64
CA LEU A 199 12.70 1.10 23.03
C LEU A 199 12.05 -0.24 23.34
N PHE A 200 10.80 -0.45 22.90
CA PHE A 200 10.10 -1.72 23.09
C PHE A 200 10.80 -2.88 22.38
N ASN A 201 11.16 -2.70 21.10
CA ASN A 201 11.85 -3.73 20.31
C ASN A 201 13.22 -4.09 20.91
N ASN A 202 13.96 -3.10 21.42
CA ASN A 202 15.22 -3.33 22.12
C ASN A 202 15.00 -4.11 23.42
N LYS A 203 13.98 -3.76 24.21
CA LYS A 203 13.63 -4.51 25.43
C LYS A 203 13.35 -5.99 25.13
N ILE A 204 12.59 -6.29 24.07
CA ILE A 204 12.32 -7.67 23.64
C ILE A 204 13.61 -8.39 23.27
N LYS A 205 14.49 -7.78 22.47
CA LYS A 205 15.80 -8.36 22.11
C LYS A 205 16.69 -8.63 23.33
N PHE A 206 16.63 -7.79 24.36
CA PHE A 206 17.35 -8.00 25.63
C PHE A 206 16.83 -9.23 26.39
N ILE A 207 15.50 -9.36 26.48
CA ILE A 207 14.85 -10.52 27.14
C ILE A 207 15.15 -11.81 26.38
N GLU A 208 15.08 -11.81 25.05
CA GLU A 208 15.41 -12.98 24.20
C GLU A 208 16.87 -13.43 24.34
N LYS A 209 17.79 -12.51 24.66
CA LYS A 209 19.20 -12.82 24.96
C LYS A 209 19.43 -13.33 26.39
N GLY A 210 18.38 -13.49 27.19
CA GLY A 210 18.47 -13.97 28.57
C GLY A 210 19.05 -12.95 29.55
N GLN A 211 19.09 -11.66 29.18
CA GLN A 211 19.59 -10.60 30.05
C GLN A 211 18.47 -10.11 31.00
N PRO A 212 18.79 -9.79 32.26
CA PRO A 212 17.78 -9.36 33.23
C PRO A 212 17.18 -7.99 32.84
N PRO A 213 15.85 -7.81 32.99
CA PRO A 213 15.16 -6.55 32.66
C PRO A 213 15.74 -5.30 33.34
N SER A 214 16.33 -5.46 34.53
CA SER A 214 16.95 -4.37 35.31
C SER A 214 18.15 -3.73 34.60
N GLN A 215 18.88 -4.46 33.76
CA GLN A 215 19.98 -3.89 32.96
C GLN A 215 19.47 -2.97 31.85
N PHE A 216 18.29 -3.27 31.29
CA PHE A 216 17.67 -2.43 30.27
C PHE A 216 17.14 -1.12 30.86
N GLU A 217 16.55 -1.18 32.06
CA GLU A 217 16.03 0.00 32.77
C GLU A 217 17.14 1.00 33.13
N MET A 218 18.30 0.52 33.60
CA MET A 218 19.47 1.40 33.86
C MET A 218 20.01 2.09 32.59
N ILE A 219 20.04 1.40 31.45
CA ILE A 219 20.51 1.98 30.17
C ILE A 219 19.51 3.03 29.66
N LYS A 220 18.21 2.77 29.83
CA LYS A 220 17.15 3.69 29.46
C LYS A 220 17.20 4.97 30.29
N GLU A 221 17.32 4.87 31.62
CA GLU A 221 17.46 6.03 32.51
C GLU A 221 18.68 6.89 32.14
N TYR A 222 19.83 6.27 31.85
CA TYR A 222 21.03 6.98 31.42
C TYR A 222 20.85 7.77 30.10
N HIS A 223 20.10 7.21 29.15
CA HIS A 223 19.79 7.89 27.88
C HIS A 223 18.77 9.02 28.06
N ASP A 224 17.73 8.82 28.88
CA ASP A 224 16.71 9.82 29.17
C ASP A 224 17.29 11.03 29.94
N GLU A 225 18.24 10.81 30.85
CA GLU A 225 18.98 11.88 31.54
C GLU A 225 19.84 12.73 30.58
N ARG A 226 20.49 12.09 29.60
CA ARG A 226 21.29 12.79 28.59
C ARG A 226 20.48 13.61 27.59
N LYS A 227 19.24 13.20 27.26
CA LYS A 227 18.34 14.00 26.41
C LYS A 227 17.76 15.23 27.11
N ARG A 228 17.75 15.23 28.45
CA ARG A 228 17.27 16.36 29.29
C ARG A 228 18.36 17.37 29.65
N SER A 229 19.61 17.10 29.27
CA SER A 229 20.80 17.93 29.50
C SER A 229 21.11 18.80 28.28
#